data_AF-G0MWQ5-F1
#
_entry.id   AF-G0MWQ5-F1
#
_cell.length_a   1.000
_cell.length_b   1.000
_cell.length_c   1.000
_cell.angle_alpha   90.00
_cell.angle_beta   90.00
_cell.angle_gamma   90.00
#
_symmetry.space_group_name_H-M   'P 1'
#
loop_
_entity.id
_entity.type
_entity.pdbx_description
1 polymer ?
#
loop_
_entity_poly.entity_id
_entity_poly.type
_entity_poly.pdbx_seq_one_letter_code
_entity_poly.pdbx_strand_id
1 'polypeptide(L)'
;MAVYTKIINIPIKDALYEIMIQHDQITDQMMIKVDGVEQNHEKKKAGLFGATNYKVKIGNKNSLTNRFRADEEKVVMVTTKKPWREDFQYSILIDGETIQAYKSHFEKKWVAWKLDANSEERIFLGVDQQNVWMGGRIIGKLNGFENINFAVRNVEGHITRNIKYGEQHFVAFYNNKKCVQLKYDEQEI
;
A
#
# COMPACT_ATOMS: atom_id res chain seq x y z
N MET A 1 -21.86 -1.91 -10.82
CA MET A 1 -21.52 -1.52 -9.43
C MET A 1 -21.35 -0.01 -9.40
N ALA A 2 -21.99 0.69 -8.47
CA ALA A 2 -21.95 2.16 -8.39
C ALA A 2 -20.83 2.69 -7.48
N VAL A 3 -20.05 1.81 -6.85
CA VAL A 3 -18.97 2.18 -5.93
C VAL A 3 -17.66 1.63 -6.45
N TYR A 4 -16.70 2.51 -6.70
CA TYR A 4 -15.31 2.15 -6.97
C TYR A 4 -14.56 1.97 -5.65
N THR A 5 -13.72 0.95 -5.54
CA THR A 5 -12.82 0.76 -4.39
C THR A 5 -11.43 0.37 -4.88
N LYS A 6 -10.40 1.01 -4.32
CA LYS A 6 -8.99 0.76 -4.63
C LYS A 6 -8.17 0.75 -3.36
N ILE A 7 -7.30 -0.23 -3.20
CA ILE A 7 -6.40 -0.34 -2.05
C ILE A 7 -4.97 -0.30 -2.56
N ILE A 8 -4.18 0.64 -2.05
CA ILE A 8 -2.78 0.82 -2.40
C ILE A 8 -1.93 0.81 -1.13
N ASN A 9 -0.75 0.21 -1.20
CA ASN A 9 0.23 0.24 -0.12
C ASN A 9 1.37 1.19 -0.51
N ILE A 10 1.66 2.16 0.34
CA ILE A 10 2.64 3.23 0.09
C ILE A 10 3.72 3.17 1.18
N PRO A 11 4.98 2.88 0.81
CA PRO A 11 6.09 2.99 1.74
C PRO A 11 6.44 4.46 1.95
N ILE A 12 6.70 4.82 3.20
CA ILE A 12 7.25 6.12 3.60
C ILE A 12 8.34 5.82 4.63
N LYS A 13 9.60 6.05 4.25
CA LYS A 13 10.77 5.61 5.01
C LYS A 13 10.68 4.12 5.37
N ASP A 14 10.55 3.83 6.65
CA ASP A 14 10.59 2.50 7.27
C ASP A 14 9.20 1.93 7.58
N ALA A 15 8.14 2.67 7.22
CA ALA A 15 6.76 2.30 7.47
C ALA A 15 5.99 2.09 6.16
N LEU A 16 5.02 1.19 6.20
CA LEU A 16 4.09 0.94 5.11
C LEU A 16 2.70 1.43 5.51
N TYR A 17 2.09 2.25 4.67
CA TYR A 17 0.74 2.79 4.86
C TYR A 17 -0.22 2.13 3.86
N GLU A 18 -1.36 1.64 4.33
CA GLU A 18 -2.43 1.17 3.47
C GLU A 18 -3.42 2.32 3.23
N ILE A 19 -3.68 2.63 1.96
CA ILE A 19 -4.68 3.63 1.58
C ILE A 19 -5.79 2.93 0.83
N MET A 20 -7.01 3.08 1.35
CA MET A 20 -8.22 2.67 0.67
C MET A 20 -8.96 3.90 0.15
N ILE A 21 -9.25 3.90 -1.14
CA ILE A 21 -10.00 4.93 -1.86
C ILE A 21 -11.35 4.31 -2.22
N GLN A 22 -12.45 4.92 -1.79
CA GLN A 22 -13.80 4.52 -2.15
C GLN A 22 -14.54 5.70 -2.76
N HIS A 23 -15.16 5.50 -3.91
CA HIS A 23 -15.90 6.55 -4.61
C HIS A 23 -17.30 6.05 -4.95
N ASP A 24 -18.32 6.66 -4.35
CA ASP A 24 -19.71 6.51 -4.76
C ASP A 24 -19.94 7.36 -6.01
N GLN A 25 -20.08 6.68 -7.15
CA GLN A 25 -20.20 7.28 -8.47
C GLN A 25 -21.59 7.88 -8.73
N ILE A 26 -22.59 7.55 -7.91
CA ILE A 26 -23.93 8.14 -7.98
C ILE A 26 -23.96 9.48 -7.23
N THR A 27 -23.38 9.52 -6.04
CA THR A 27 -23.40 10.71 -5.17
C THR A 27 -22.17 11.61 -5.34
N ASP A 28 -21.15 11.18 -6.10
CA ASP A 28 -19.85 11.85 -6.27
C ASP A 28 -19.14 12.13 -4.93
N GLN A 29 -19.30 11.19 -3.99
CA GLN A 29 -18.68 11.23 -2.67
C GLN A 29 -17.47 10.30 -2.62
N MET A 30 -16.33 10.87 -2.23
CA MET A 30 -15.06 10.16 -2.07
C MET A 30 -14.77 9.98 -0.57
N MET A 31 -14.44 8.75 -0.19
CA MET A 31 -13.91 8.40 1.12
C MET A 31 -12.49 7.87 0.95
N ILE A 32 -11.56 8.42 1.73
CA ILE A 32 -10.17 7.96 1.75
C ILE A 32 -9.84 7.52 3.17
N LYS A 33 -9.42 6.26 3.34
CA LYS A 33 -8.96 5.73 4.62
C LYS A 33 -7.47 5.43 4.55
N VAL A 34 -6.76 5.73 5.63
CA VAL A 34 -5.34 5.39 5.82
C VAL A 34 -5.24 4.48 7.03
N ASP A 35 -4.68 3.29 6.84
CA ASP A 35 -4.61 2.21 7.83
C ASP A 35 -5.98 1.89 8.46
N GLY A 36 -7.04 1.98 7.65
CA GLY A 36 -8.44 1.76 8.04
C GLY A 36 -9.14 2.96 8.69
N VAL A 37 -8.44 4.09 8.92
CA VAL A 37 -9.02 5.30 9.51
C VAL A 37 -9.34 6.33 8.44
N GLU A 38 -10.60 6.77 8.39
CA GLU A 38 -11.04 7.81 7.47
C GLU A 38 -10.27 9.11 7.69
N GLN A 39 -9.81 9.69 6.58
CA GLN A 39 -9.06 10.93 6.57
C GLN A 39 -9.91 12.05 5.97
N ASN A 40 -9.77 13.24 6.54
CA ASN A 40 -10.21 14.46 5.88
C ASN A 40 -9.36 14.69 4.63
N HIS A 41 -10.00 15.03 3.53
CA HIS A 41 -9.33 15.36 2.27
C HIS A 41 -9.85 16.67 1.70
N GLU A 42 -9.00 17.36 0.94
CA GLU A 42 -9.37 18.57 0.22
C GLU A 42 -9.93 18.20 -1.16
N LYS A 43 -11.20 18.51 -1.42
CA LYS A 43 -11.85 18.39 -2.74
C LYS A 43 -11.72 19.70 -3.51
N LYS A 44 -11.07 19.66 -4.68
CA LYS A 44 -10.94 20.82 -5.60
C LYS A 44 -11.32 20.42 -7.02
N LYS A 45 -12.22 21.17 -7.65
CA LYS A 45 -12.48 21.03 -9.09
C LYS A 45 -11.29 21.55 -9.88
N ALA A 46 -10.73 20.71 -10.75
CA ALA A 46 -9.58 21.02 -11.57
C ALA A 46 -10.03 21.53 -12.95
N GLY A 47 -10.06 22.85 -13.10
CA GLY A 47 -10.25 23.53 -14.38
C GLY A 47 -11.59 23.27 -15.08
N LEU A 48 -11.63 23.61 -16.38
CA LEU A 48 -12.83 23.60 -17.25
C LEU A 48 -13.27 22.20 -17.73
N PHE A 49 -12.48 21.15 -17.49
CA PHE A 49 -12.67 19.82 -18.10
C PHE A 49 -13.30 18.76 -17.17
N GLY A 50 -13.96 19.19 -16.09
CA GLY A 50 -14.74 18.29 -15.24
C GLY A 50 -13.92 17.29 -14.41
N ALA A 51 -12.62 17.53 -14.23
CA ALA A 51 -11.79 16.74 -13.32
C ALA A 51 -11.94 17.24 -11.88
N THR A 52 -11.88 16.32 -10.92
CA THR A 52 -11.89 16.65 -9.49
C THR A 52 -10.71 16.00 -8.79
N ASN A 53 -9.97 16.81 -8.03
CA ASN A 53 -8.82 16.37 -7.27
C ASN A 53 -9.19 16.25 -5.80
N TYR A 54 -8.78 15.15 -5.19
CA TYR A 54 -8.89 14.87 -3.77
C TYR A 54 -7.49 14.73 -3.20
N LYS A 55 -7.14 15.54 -2.20
CA LYS A 55 -5.79 15.53 -1.61
C LYS A 55 -5.84 15.12 -0.14
N VAL A 56 -4.99 14.17 0.23
CA VAL A 56 -4.78 13.74 1.61
C VAL A 56 -3.29 13.74 1.94
N LYS A 57 -2.94 14.07 3.18
CA LYS A 57 -1.58 14.00 3.71
C LYS A 57 -1.43 12.75 4.57
N ILE A 58 -0.32 12.03 4.41
CA ILE A 58 -0.03 10.80 5.13
C ILE A 58 1.39 10.86 5.73
N GLY A 59 1.66 10.11 6.80
CA GLY A 59 3.00 9.99 7.38
C GLY A 59 3.37 10.96 8.51
N ASN A 60 2.59 12.02 8.78
CA ASN A 60 2.89 13.01 9.82
C ASN A 60 2.38 12.62 11.24
N LYS A 61 3.09 13.06 12.29
CA LYS A 61 2.81 12.91 13.73
C LYS A 61 1.47 13.50 14.22
N ASN A 62 0.81 14.32 13.41
CA ASN A 62 -0.40 15.06 13.82
C ASN A 62 -1.72 14.32 13.59
N SER A 63 -1.73 13.12 13.01
CA SER A 63 -2.92 12.27 13.07
C SER A 63 -2.94 11.54 14.42
N LEU A 64 -4.12 11.41 15.03
CA LEU A 64 -4.36 10.68 16.29
C LEU A 64 -3.82 9.23 16.26
N THR A 65 -3.48 8.69 15.08
CA THR A 65 -2.99 7.33 14.88
C THR A 65 -1.48 7.20 14.61
N ASN A 66 -0.75 8.28 14.36
CA ASN A 66 0.60 8.22 13.76
C ASN A 66 1.76 8.78 14.59
N ARG A 67 1.65 8.86 15.93
CA ARG A 67 2.70 9.46 16.78
C ARG A 67 4.12 8.85 16.64
N PHE A 68 4.28 7.68 16.02
CA PHE A 68 5.54 6.90 16.05
C PHE A 68 6.01 6.27 14.73
N ARG A 69 5.41 6.60 13.57
CA ARG A 69 5.66 5.83 12.33
C ARG A 69 6.59 6.49 11.30
N ALA A 70 6.56 7.80 11.12
CA ALA A 70 7.52 8.53 10.29
C ALA A 70 7.54 10.02 10.65
N ASP A 71 8.70 10.68 10.51
CA ASP A 71 8.81 12.16 10.53
C ASP A 71 8.74 12.76 9.11
N GLU A 72 8.17 12.01 8.16
CA GLU A 72 8.04 12.43 6.76
C GLU A 72 6.57 12.41 6.35
N GLU A 73 6.13 13.48 5.70
CA GLU A 73 4.78 13.62 5.17
C GLU A 73 4.80 13.43 3.66
N LYS A 74 3.84 12.67 3.13
CA LYS A 74 3.57 12.53 1.70
C LYS A 74 2.18 13.05 1.37
N VAL A 75 2.02 13.61 0.17
CA VAL A 75 0.74 14.06 -0.35
C VAL A 75 0.23 13.05 -1.36
N VAL A 76 -0.91 12.44 -1.08
CA VAL A 76 -1.62 11.58 -2.04
C VAL A 76 -2.72 12.38 -2.69
N MET A 77 -2.71 12.41 -4.02
CA MET A 77 -3.70 13.09 -4.83
C MET A 77 -4.43 12.06 -5.69
N VAL A 78 -5.74 11.99 -5.53
CA VAL A 78 -6.63 11.19 -6.37
C VAL A 78 -7.36 12.14 -7.30
N THR A 79 -7.19 11.95 -8.60
CA THR A 79 -7.89 12.70 -9.64
C THR A 79 -8.97 11.82 -10.22
N THR A 80 -10.22 12.27 -10.18
CA THR A 80 -11.34 11.65 -10.88
C THR A 80 -11.72 12.49 -12.09
N LYS A 81 -11.97 11.82 -13.22
CA LYS A 81 -12.52 12.46 -14.43
C LYS A 81 -13.63 11.59 -14.97
N LYS A 82 -14.77 12.18 -15.32
CA LYS A 82 -15.86 11.48 -16.02
C LYS A 82 -16.00 12.05 -17.43
N PRO A 83 -15.42 11.40 -18.45
CA PRO A 83 -15.69 11.77 -19.83
C PRO A 83 -17.18 11.57 -20.15
N TRP A 84 -17.70 12.29 -21.15
CA TRP A 84 -19.13 12.28 -21.44
C TRP A 84 -19.62 10.88 -21.82
N ARG A 85 -20.55 10.32 -21.01
CA ARG A 85 -21.10 8.95 -21.14
C ARG A 85 -20.10 7.80 -20.96
N GLU A 86 -18.91 8.07 -20.44
CA GLU A 86 -17.93 7.04 -20.10
C GLU A 86 -17.86 6.79 -18.58
N ASP A 87 -17.18 5.70 -18.22
CA ASP A 87 -16.85 5.37 -16.85
C ASP A 87 -15.91 6.42 -16.23
N PHE A 88 -15.94 6.52 -14.91
CA PHE A 88 -14.99 7.35 -14.19
C PHE A 88 -13.56 6.83 -14.40
N GLN A 89 -12.68 7.71 -14.83
CA GLN A 89 -11.24 7.51 -14.87
C GLN A 89 -10.60 8.00 -13.57
N TYR A 90 -9.66 7.23 -13.05
CA TYR A 90 -8.94 7.52 -11.81
C TYR A 90 -7.46 7.61 -12.08
N SER A 91 -6.81 8.62 -11.53
CA SER A 91 -5.35 8.73 -11.47
C SER A 91 -4.95 9.01 -10.03
N ILE A 92 -3.90 8.34 -9.56
CA ILE A 92 -3.39 8.51 -8.20
C ILE A 92 -1.93 8.92 -8.30
N LEU A 93 -1.60 10.04 -7.66
CA LEU A 93 -0.25 10.57 -7.58
C LEU A 93 0.20 10.66 -6.13
N ILE A 94 1.49 10.45 -5.88
CA ILE A 94 2.14 10.59 -4.58
C ILE A 94 3.25 11.62 -4.75
N ASP A 95 3.19 12.73 -4.01
CA ASP A 95 4.07 13.91 -4.18
C ASP A 95 4.16 14.41 -5.64
N GLY A 96 3.11 14.17 -6.43
CA GLY A 96 3.05 14.56 -7.85
C GLY A 96 3.55 13.51 -8.84
N GLU A 97 4.11 12.39 -8.36
CA GLU A 97 4.58 11.28 -9.18
C GLU A 97 3.52 10.18 -9.31
N THR A 98 3.53 9.40 -10.39
CA THR A 98 2.65 8.23 -10.52
C THR A 98 2.99 7.18 -9.46
N ILE A 99 2.02 6.37 -9.04
CA ILE A 99 2.27 5.27 -8.08
C ILE A 99 3.45 4.40 -8.54
N GLN A 100 3.53 4.09 -9.83
CA GLN A 100 4.60 3.26 -10.40
C GLN A 100 5.98 3.93 -10.26
N ALA A 101 6.09 5.21 -10.63
CA ALA A 101 7.33 5.96 -10.48
C ALA A 101 7.73 6.07 -9.01
N TYR A 102 6.78 6.41 -8.14
CA TYR A 102 7.03 6.52 -6.70
C TYR A 102 7.55 5.19 -6.12
N LYS A 103 6.91 4.07 -6.46
CA LYS A 103 7.28 2.74 -5.98
C LYS A 103 8.68 2.31 -6.42
N SER A 104 9.14 2.74 -7.61
CA SER A 104 10.48 2.41 -8.10
C SER A 104 11.60 2.90 -7.18
N HIS A 105 11.40 4.01 -6.45
CA HIS A 105 12.37 4.52 -5.47
C HIS A 105 12.56 3.61 -4.24
N PHE A 106 11.65 2.65 -4.06
CA PHE A 106 11.65 1.69 -2.96
C PHE A 106 11.92 0.27 -3.43
N GLU A 107 12.25 0.09 -4.71
CA GLU A 107 12.69 -1.19 -5.25
C GLU A 107 13.86 -1.71 -4.41
N LYS A 108 13.89 -3.01 -4.15
CA LYS A 108 14.89 -3.71 -3.31
C LYS A 108 14.86 -3.38 -1.82
N LYS A 109 14.25 -2.28 -1.38
CA LYS A 109 13.99 -2.00 0.05
C LYS A 109 12.79 -2.79 0.58
N TRP A 110 11.87 -3.13 -0.31
CA TRP A 110 10.66 -3.88 0.03
C TRP A 110 10.50 -5.09 -0.88
N VAL A 111 10.04 -6.20 -0.29
CA VAL A 111 9.65 -7.41 -1.01
C VAL A 111 8.21 -7.73 -0.67
N ALA A 112 7.41 -8.12 -1.65
CA ALA A 112 6.00 -8.42 -1.44
C ALA A 112 5.62 -9.81 -1.94
N TRP A 113 4.63 -10.42 -1.29
CA TRP A 113 4.06 -11.71 -1.69
C TRP A 113 2.54 -11.71 -1.61
N LYS A 114 1.88 -12.43 -2.51
CA LYS A 114 0.48 -12.87 -2.32
C LYS A 114 0.46 -14.11 -1.41
N LEU A 115 -0.39 -14.09 -0.39
CA LEU A 115 -0.50 -15.19 0.58
C LEU A 115 -1.04 -16.49 -0.05
N ASP A 116 -1.99 -16.36 -0.97
CA ASP A 116 -2.53 -17.42 -1.81
C ASP A 116 -2.58 -16.90 -3.26
N ALA A 117 -2.36 -17.76 -4.25
CA ALA A 117 -2.43 -17.39 -5.67
C ALA A 117 -3.79 -16.79 -6.06
N ASN A 118 -4.86 -17.20 -5.38
CA ASN A 118 -6.23 -16.72 -5.60
C ASN A 118 -6.64 -15.58 -4.67
N SER A 119 -5.76 -15.13 -3.77
CA SER A 119 -6.05 -14.06 -2.80
C SER A 119 -5.47 -12.72 -3.24
N GLU A 120 -6.18 -11.65 -2.91
CA GLU A 120 -5.66 -10.28 -3.01
C GLU A 120 -4.91 -9.84 -1.76
N GLU A 121 -4.83 -10.70 -0.74
CA GLU A 121 -4.06 -10.44 0.47
C GLU A 121 -2.56 -10.49 0.18
N ARG A 122 -1.89 -9.42 0.56
CA ARG A 122 -0.46 -9.22 0.32
C ARG A 122 0.24 -8.92 1.62
N ILE A 123 1.43 -9.49 1.76
CA ILE A 123 2.37 -9.16 2.82
C ILE A 123 3.59 -8.49 2.23
N PHE A 124 4.21 -7.62 3.02
CA PHE A 124 5.36 -6.83 2.62
C PHE A 124 6.47 -6.98 3.67
N LEU A 125 7.66 -7.33 3.24
CA LEU A 125 8.86 -7.30 4.07
C LEU A 125 9.64 -6.02 3.80
N GLY A 126 9.87 -5.22 4.83
CA GLY A 126 10.91 -4.19 4.79
C GLY A 126 12.27 -4.87 4.99
N VAL A 127 13.12 -4.85 3.97
CA VAL A 127 14.37 -5.64 3.94
C VAL A 127 15.33 -5.22 5.04
N ASP A 128 15.45 -3.91 5.27
CA ASP A 128 16.36 -3.35 6.27
C ASP A 128 15.80 -3.50 7.69
N GLN A 129 14.49 -3.27 7.87
CA GLN A 129 13.83 -3.29 9.17
C GLN A 129 13.44 -4.70 9.62
N GLN A 130 13.39 -5.64 8.67
CA GLN A 130 12.97 -7.03 8.87
C GLN A 130 11.60 -7.17 9.55
N ASN A 131 10.72 -6.21 9.27
CA ASN A 131 9.32 -6.20 9.69
C ASN A 131 8.44 -6.69 8.55
N VAL A 132 7.48 -7.55 8.86
CA VAL A 132 6.44 -7.99 7.93
C VAL A 132 5.19 -7.17 8.16
N TRP A 133 4.65 -6.60 7.09
CA TRP A 133 3.52 -5.71 7.10
C TRP A 133 2.36 -6.26 6.28
N MET A 134 1.14 -6.01 6.77
CA MET A 134 -0.11 -6.25 6.06
C MET A 134 -1.13 -5.23 6.53
N GLY A 135 -1.86 -4.60 5.60
CA GLY A 135 -2.88 -3.60 5.93
C GLY A 135 -2.38 -2.45 6.79
N GLY A 136 -1.17 -1.94 6.51
CA GLY A 136 -0.55 -0.86 7.28
C GLY A 136 -0.14 -1.23 8.72
N ARG A 137 -0.07 -2.53 9.05
CA ARG A 137 0.28 -3.01 10.39
C ARG A 137 1.42 -4.02 10.32
N ILE A 138 2.28 -3.99 11.34
CA ILE A 138 3.31 -5.02 11.51
C ILE A 138 2.63 -6.29 12.03
N ILE A 139 2.76 -7.38 11.28
CA ILE A 139 2.20 -8.71 11.59
C ILE A 139 3.28 -9.75 11.89
N GLY A 140 4.55 -9.39 11.68
CA GLY A 140 5.70 -10.24 11.98
C GLY A 140 6.95 -9.40 12.18
N LYS A 141 7.82 -9.85 13.06
CA LYS A 141 9.11 -9.21 13.35
C LYS A 141 10.18 -10.30 13.45
N LEU A 142 11.40 -9.95 13.08
CA LEU A 142 12.53 -10.85 13.25
C LEU A 142 12.77 -11.12 14.75
N ASN A 143 12.70 -12.40 15.13
CA ASN A 143 13.11 -12.90 16.44
C ASN A 143 14.26 -13.90 16.21
N GLY A 144 15.50 -13.42 16.08
CA GLY A 144 16.70 -14.26 15.86
C GLY A 144 17.29 -14.15 14.45
N PHE A 145 18.20 -15.07 14.08
CA PHE A 145 19.12 -14.84 12.95
C PHE A 145 18.63 -15.29 11.55
N GLU A 146 17.60 -16.15 11.44
CA GLU A 146 17.32 -16.85 10.15
C GLU A 146 15.87 -16.78 9.63
N ASN A 147 14.86 -16.74 10.50
CA ASN A 147 13.45 -16.80 10.09
C ASN A 147 12.61 -15.67 10.71
N ILE A 148 11.72 -15.08 9.92
CA ILE A 148 10.72 -14.12 10.38
C ILE A 148 9.36 -14.81 10.43
N ASN A 149 8.82 -15.01 11.63
CA ASN A 149 7.48 -15.57 11.79
C ASN A 149 6.43 -14.45 11.74
N PHE A 150 5.29 -14.74 11.12
CA PHE A 150 4.13 -13.87 11.09
C PHE A 150 2.84 -14.68 11.20
N ALA A 151 1.75 -14.04 11.55
CA ALA A 151 0.44 -14.68 11.57
C ALA A 151 -0.61 -13.78 10.92
N VAL A 152 -1.48 -14.39 10.11
CA VAL A 152 -2.63 -13.72 9.49
C VAL A 152 -3.86 -14.53 9.82
N ARG A 153 -4.86 -13.91 10.47
CA ARG A 153 -6.14 -14.57 10.83
C ARG A 153 -5.94 -15.92 11.56
N ASN A 154 -5.00 -15.97 12.52
CA ASN A 154 -4.62 -17.17 13.28
C ASN A 154 -3.97 -18.30 12.47
N VAL A 155 -3.56 -18.04 11.24
CA VAL A 155 -2.76 -18.96 10.43
C VAL A 155 -1.33 -18.47 10.40
N GLU A 156 -0.41 -19.36 10.72
CA GLU A 156 1.01 -19.05 10.78
C GLU A 156 1.64 -19.03 9.38
N GLY A 157 2.62 -18.14 9.23
CA GLY A 157 3.52 -18.07 8.11
C GLY A 157 4.92 -17.73 8.58
N HIS A 158 5.89 -17.96 7.71
CA HIS A 158 7.27 -17.61 7.96
C HIS A 158 7.94 -17.13 6.68
N ILE A 159 8.97 -16.29 6.85
CA ILE A 159 9.85 -15.88 5.78
C ILE A 159 11.24 -16.38 6.11
N THR A 160 11.79 -17.18 5.20
CA THR A 160 13.18 -17.66 5.29
C THR A 160 14.07 -16.76 4.47
N ARG A 161 15.18 -16.31 5.10
CA ARG A 161 16.24 -15.55 4.44
C ARG A 161 17.33 -16.50 3.99
N ASN A 162 17.63 -16.50 2.70
CA ASN A 162 18.74 -17.23 2.11
C ASN A 162 19.76 -16.24 1.56
N ILE A 163 21.02 -16.37 1.96
CA ILE A 163 22.11 -15.56 1.39
C ILE A 163 22.80 -16.41 0.32
N LYS A 164 22.74 -15.99 -0.94
CA LYS A 164 23.45 -16.64 -2.05
C LYS A 164 24.29 -15.60 -2.78
N TYR A 165 25.58 -15.87 -2.97
CA TYR A 165 26.51 -14.97 -3.67
C TYR A 165 26.54 -13.54 -3.11
N GLY A 166 26.30 -13.37 -1.80
CA GLY A 166 26.24 -12.05 -1.15
C GLY A 166 24.89 -11.33 -1.30
N GLU A 167 23.95 -11.89 -2.06
CA GLU A 167 22.59 -11.35 -2.22
C GLU A 167 21.62 -12.00 -1.25
N GLN A 168 20.70 -11.18 -0.71
CA GLN A 168 19.64 -11.65 0.18
C GLN A 168 18.41 -12.05 -0.63
N HIS A 169 18.01 -13.32 -0.51
CA HIS A 169 16.79 -13.84 -1.10
C HIS A 169 15.80 -14.20 0.01
N PHE A 170 14.58 -13.69 -0.10
CA PHE A 170 13.52 -13.96 0.85
C PHE A 170 12.49 -14.87 0.22
N VAL A 171 12.07 -15.91 0.94
CA VAL A 171 10.98 -16.78 0.51
C VAL A 171 9.95 -16.85 1.62
N ALA A 172 8.71 -16.43 1.31
CA ALA A 172 7.60 -16.51 2.23
C ALA A 172 6.81 -17.81 2.07
N PHE A 173 6.38 -18.36 3.19
CA PHE A 173 5.47 -19.48 3.31
C PHE A 173 4.30 -19.10 4.20
N TYR A 174 3.10 -19.51 3.83
CA TYR A 174 1.87 -19.30 4.58
C TYR A 174 1.04 -20.57 4.52
N ASN A 175 0.58 -21.07 5.68
CA ASN A 175 -0.13 -22.35 5.75
C ASN A 175 0.64 -23.51 5.07
N ASN A 176 1.95 -23.59 5.28
CA ASN A 176 2.88 -24.56 4.66
C ASN A 176 2.93 -24.53 3.13
N LYS A 177 2.39 -23.49 2.48
CA LYS A 177 2.49 -23.28 1.04
C LYS A 177 3.41 -22.11 0.75
N LYS A 178 4.24 -22.25 -0.29
CA LYS A 178 5.09 -21.16 -0.76
C LYS A 178 4.22 -20.05 -1.35
N CYS A 179 4.41 -18.83 -0.87
CA CYS A 179 3.71 -17.64 -1.37
C CYS A 179 4.25 -17.22 -2.74
N VAL A 180 3.42 -16.54 -3.54
CA VAL A 180 3.83 -16.01 -4.84
C VAL A 180 4.50 -14.66 -4.62
N GLN A 181 5.81 -14.56 -4.88
CA GLN A 181 6.52 -13.30 -4.83
C GLN A 181 6.07 -12.40 -5.97
N LEU A 182 5.74 -11.16 -5.64
CA LEU A 182 5.37 -10.14 -6.61
C LEU A 182 6.61 -9.37 -7.01
N LYS A 183 6.75 -9.04 -8.30
CA LYS A 183 7.58 -7.89 -8.64
C LYS A 183 6.90 -6.67 -8.05
N TYR A 184 7.66 -5.82 -7.38
CA TYR A 184 7.10 -4.63 -6.72
C TYR A 184 6.35 -3.72 -7.72
N ASP A 185 6.79 -3.73 -8.99
CA ASP A 185 6.21 -3.01 -10.12
C ASP A 185 4.97 -3.67 -10.75
N GLU A 186 4.71 -4.95 -10.50
CA GLU A 186 3.52 -5.67 -10.99
C GLU A 186 2.31 -5.51 -10.06
N GLN A 187 2.43 -4.65 -9.04
CA GLN A 187 1.32 -4.21 -8.21
C GLN A 187 0.48 -3.16 -8.94
N GLU A 188 -0.24 -3.64 -9.96
CA GLU A 188 -1.39 -3.06 -10.69
C GLU A 188 -1.16 -2.72 -12.17
N ILE A 189 -1.80 -3.52 -13.04
CA ILE A 189 -2.71 -3.00 -14.07
C ILE A 189 -4.13 -3.15 -13.48
#